data_AF-A0A927LQI6-F1
#
_entry.id   AF-A0A927LQI6-F1
#
_cell.length_a   1.000
_cell.length_b   1.000
_cell.length_c   1.000
_cell.angle_alpha   90.00
_cell.angle_beta   90.00
_cell.angle_gamma   90.00
#
_symmetry.space_group_name_H-M   'P 1'
#
loop_
_entity.id
_entity.type
_entity.pdbx_description
1 polymer ?
#
loop_
_entity_poly.entity_id
_entity_poly.type
_entity_poly.pdbx_seq_one_letter_code
_entity_poly.pdbx_strand_id
1 'polypeptide(L)' 'MILNRIDSPSDLKKLSVIELSHLAQEIRQFLIQQLSAAGGHLAPNLGVVELTLAMHYLYNSPSDKFIFDVGHQARFIRC' A
#
# COMPACT_ATOMS: atom_id res chain seq x y z
N MET A 1 11.67 10.19 3.18
CA MET A 1 10.81 9.10 2.70
C MET A 1 9.58 9.72 2.05
N ILE A 2 9.20 9.24 0.87
CA ILE A 2 7.95 9.62 0.19
C ILE A 2 6.77 9.20 1.07
N LEU A 3 6.89 8.06 1.76
CA LEU A 3 5.88 7.55 2.69
C LEU A 3 5.45 8.58 3.74
N ASN A 4 6.35 9.44 4.22
CA ASN A 4 6.05 10.47 5.23
C ASN A 4 5.29 11.68 4.66
N ARG A 5 5.02 11.71 3.35
CA ARG A 5 4.32 12.79 2.65
C ARG A 5 2.93 12.36 2.17
N ILE A 6 2.53 11.12 2.46
CA ILE A 6 1.26 10.54 2.02
C ILE A 6 0.34 10.43 3.22
N ASP A 7 -0.58 11.38 3.36
CA ASP A 7 -1.61 11.39 4.40
C ASP A 7 -2.97 10.93 3.85
N SER A 8 -3.16 10.96 2.52
CA SER A 8 -4.42 10.61 1.87
C SER A 8 -4.23 9.89 0.52
N PRO A 9 -5.21 9.09 0.05
CA PRO A 9 -5.18 8.50 -1.29
C PRO A 9 -5.02 9.54 -2.42
N SER A 10 -5.52 10.76 -2.22
CA SER A 10 -5.36 11.87 -3.16
C SER A 10 -3.91 12.32 -3.34
N ASP A 11 -3.03 12.09 -2.37
CA ASP A 11 -1.62 12.45 -2.48
C ASP A 11 -0.86 11.52 -3.42
N LEU A 12 -1.32 10.27 -3.56
CA LEU A 12 -0.76 9.33 -4.53
C LEU A 12 -0.93 9.82 -5.97
N LYS A 13 -2.02 10.51 -6.27
CA LYS A 13 -2.31 11.05 -7.60
C LYS A 13 -1.38 12.18 -8.04
N LYS A 14 -0.66 12.77 -7.08
CA LYS A 14 0.33 13.84 -7.33
C LYS A 14 1.71 13.27 -7.65
N LEU A 15 1.92 11.97 -7.47
CA LEU A 15 3.18 11.29 -7.71
C LEU A 15 3.30 10.83 -9.16
N SER A 16 4.50 10.89 -9.70
CA SER A 16 4.86 10.21 -10.95
C SER A 16 4.91 8.68 -10.76
N VAL A 17 4.84 7.94 -11.86
CA VAL A 17 4.96 6.46 -11.87
C VAL A 17 6.29 5.99 -11.25
N ILE A 18 7.35 6.76 -11.43
CA ILE A 18 8.67 6.47 -10.84
C ILE A 18 8.60 6.66 -9.32
N GLU A 19 8.00 7.75 -8.83
CA GLU A 19 7.82 8.00 -7.40
C GLU A 19 6.90 6.97 -6.74
N LEU A 20 5.86 6.50 -7.42
CA LEU A 20 5.01 5.40 -6.95
C LEU A 20 5.82 4.10 -6.77
N SER A 21 6.75 3.82 -7.67
CA SER A 21 7.62 2.64 -7.58
C SER A 21 8.58 2.74 -6.38
N HIS A 22 9.12 3.93 -6.13
CA HIS A 22 9.93 4.22 -4.94
C HIS A 22 9.10 4.10 -3.65
N LEU A 23 7.87 4.64 -3.64
CA LEU A 23 6.96 4.53 -2.51
C LEU A 23 6.62 3.06 -2.19
N ALA A 24 6.35 2.25 -3.21
CA ALA A 24 6.12 0.81 -3.04
C ALA A 24 7.32 0.13 -2.35
N GLN A 25 8.54 0.49 -2.75
CA GLN A 25 9.75 -0.05 -2.12
C GLN A 25 9.90 0.37 -0.65
N GLU A 26 9.61 1.63 -0.33
CA GLU A 26 9.61 2.11 1.06
C GLU A 26 8.58 1.38 1.92
N ILE A 27 7.36 1.18 1.40
CA ILE A 27 6.29 0.43 2.09
C ILE A 27 6.70 -1.03 2.31
N ARG A 28 7.26 -1.70 1.30
CA ARG A 28 7.76 -3.08 1.46
C ARG A 28 8.82 -3.17 2.55
N GLN A 29 9.77 -2.24 2.58
CA GLN A 29 10.81 -2.22 3.59
C GLN A 29 10.23 -2.00 5.01
N PHE A 30 9.29 -1.07 5.14
CA PHE A 30 8.57 -0.84 6.39
C PHE A 30 7.80 -2.08 6.86
N LEU A 31 7.07 -2.74 5.96
CA LEU A 31 6.34 -3.97 6.25
C LEU A 31 7.28 -5.11 6.67
N ILE A 32 8.42 -5.28 5.99
CA ILE A 32 9.43 -6.27 6.36
C ILE A 32 9.94 -6.01 7.77
N GLN A 33 10.27 -4.76 8.10
CA GLN A 33 10.75 -4.40 9.44
C GLN A 33 9.70 -4.68 10.53
N GLN A 34 8.43 -4.34 10.28
CA GLN A 34 7.35 -4.57 11.24
C GLN A 34 6.96 -6.05 11.38
N LEU A 35 6.89 -6.79 10.27
CA LEU A 35 6.46 -8.19 10.26
C LEU A 35 7.57 -9.16 10.67
N SER A 36 8.84 -8.81 10.45
CA SER A 36 10.01 -9.58 10.92
C SER A 36 10.00 -9.73 12.45
N ALA A 37 9.50 -8.72 13.18
CA ALA A 37 9.33 -8.78 14.63
C ALA A 37 8.15 -9.67 15.08
N ALA A 38 7.17 -9.94 14.20
CA ALA A 38 5.89 -10.57 14.56
C ALA A 38 5.74 -12.03 14.07
N GLY A 39 6.66 -12.57 13.28
CA GLY A 39 6.67 -13.98 12.89
C GLY A 39 5.49 -14.45 12.02
N GLY A 40 5.00 -13.60 11.11
CA GLY A 40 3.86 -13.88 10.22
C GLY A 40 4.22 -14.01 8.74
N HIS A 41 3.26 -14.45 7.91
CA HIS A 41 3.43 -14.63 6.46
C HIS A 41 3.85 -13.32 5.74
N LEU A 42 5.14 -13.18 5.45
CA LEU A 42 5.72 -12.03 4.75
C LEU A 42 5.38 -11.98 3.26
N ALA A 43 5.26 -13.13 2.60
CA ALA A 43 5.20 -13.22 1.14
C ALA A 43 3.95 -12.61 0.48
N PRO A 44 2.71 -12.81 0.98
CA PRO A 44 1.54 -12.34 0.26
C PRO A 44 1.25 -10.84 0.49
N ASN A 45 1.81 -10.25 1.56
CA ASN A 45 1.70 -8.81 1.83
C ASN A 45 2.60 -7.95 0.94
N LEU A 46 3.60 -8.53 0.26
CA LEU A 46 4.50 -7.75 -0.60
C LEU A 46 3.90 -7.46 -1.98
N GLY A 47 3.11 -8.39 -2.54
CA GLY A 47 2.49 -8.21 -3.86
C GLY A 47 1.18 -7.41 -3.85
N VAL A 48 0.58 -7.20 -2.67
CA VAL A 48 -0.62 -6.37 -2.53
C VAL A 48 -0.29 -4.87 -2.48
N VAL A 49 0.96 -4.49 -2.20
CA VAL A 49 1.37 -3.08 -2.06
C VAL A 49 1.21 -2.33 -3.37
N GLU A 50 1.74 -2.86 -4.47
CA GLU A 50 1.67 -2.24 -5.79
C GLU A 50 0.24 -2.21 -6.30
N LEU A 51 -0.51 -3.29 -6.07
CA LEU A 51 -1.92 -3.35 -6.42
C LEU A 51 -2.73 -2.28 -5.67
N THR A 52 -2.51 -2.14 -4.37
CA THR A 52 -3.20 -1.16 -3.53
C THR A 52 -2.85 0.27 -3.95
N LEU A 53 -1.57 0.55 -4.20
CA LEU A 53 -1.13 1.85 -4.71
C LEU A 53 -1.75 2.16 -6.07
N ALA A 54 -1.75 1.21 -7.00
CA ALA A 54 -2.35 1.38 -8.31
C ALA A 54 -3.87 1.64 -8.21
N MET A 55 -4.58 0.91 -7.34
CA MET A 55 -6.01 1.10 -7.11
C MET A 55 -6.30 2.51 -6.57
N HIS A 56 -5.58 2.97 -5.54
CA HIS A 56 -5.77 4.32 -5.01
C HIS A 56 -5.30 5.43 -5.97
N TYR A 57 -4.36 5.14 -6.88
CA TYR A 57 -3.95 6.06 -7.93
C TYR A 57 -5.03 6.22 -9.02
N LEU A 58 -5.57 5.10 -9.50
CA LEU A 58 -6.55 5.08 -10.59
C LEU A 58 -7.97 5.46 -10.15
N TYR A 59 -8.39 5.05 -8.96
CA TYR A 59 -9.74 5.25 -8.44
C TYR A 59 -9.77 6.28 -7.31
N ASN A 60 -10.96 6.73 -6.91
CA ASN A 60 -11.20 7.73 -5.88
C ASN A 60 -11.74 7.09 -4.60
N SER A 61 -10.89 6.42 -3.82
CA SER A 61 -11.26 5.97 -2.48
C SER A 61 -11.32 7.15 -1.50
N PRO A 62 -12.31 7.24 -0.57
CA PRO A 62 -13.30 6.21 -0.20
C PRO A 62 -14.61 6.23 -1.01
N SER A 63 -14.77 7.12 -2.00
CA SER A 63 -15.97 7.15 -2.85
C SER A 63 -16.14 5.85 -3.64
N ASP A 64 -15.03 5.34 -4.18
CA ASP A 64 -14.92 4.02 -4.80
C ASP A 64 -14.60 2.98 -3.73
N LYS A 65 -15.50 1.99 -3.57
CA LYS A 65 -15.37 0.92 -2.58
C LYS A 65 -14.55 -0.22 -3.17
N PHE A 66 -13.45 -0.58 -2.52
CA PHE A 66 -12.68 -1.78 -2.86
C PHE A 66 -13.05 -2.93 -1.94
N ILE A 67 -13.26 -4.11 -2.52
CA ILE A 67 -13.51 -5.35 -1.78
C ILE A 67 -12.34 -6.28 -2.09
N PHE A 68 -11.56 -6.61 -1.07
CA PHE A 68 -10.48 -7.60 -1.16
C PHE A 68 -11.01 -8.93 -0.62
N ASP A 69 -11.03 -9.96 -1.46
CA ASP A 69 -11.38 -11.30 -1.02
C ASP A 69 -10.20 -11.92 -0.26
N VAL A 70 -10.48 -12.56 0.89
CA VAL A 70 -9.53 -13.06 1.91
C VAL A 70 -8.85 -11.96 2.76
N GLY A 71 -9.38 -11.73 3.97
CA GLY A 71 -8.97 -10.66 4.91
C GLY A 71 -7.55 -10.72 5.49
N HIS A 72 -6.74 -11.74 5.18
CA HIS A 72 -5.34 -11.78 5.62
C HIS A 72 -4.44 -10.79 4.88
N GLN A 73 -4.76 -10.46 3.61
CA GLN A 73 -3.99 -9.51 2.79
C GLN A 73 -4.38 -8.05 3.05
N ALA A 74 -5.55 -7.85 3.69
CA ALA A 74 -6.17 -6.54 3.88
C ALA A 74 -5.84 -5.89 5.23
N ARG A 75 -4.96 -6.49 6.05
CA ARG A 75 -4.64 -5.96 7.40
C ARG A 75 -4.08 -4.53 7.35
N PHE A 76 -3.44 -4.14 6.25
CA PHE A 76 -2.90 -2.80 6.02
C PHE A 76 -3.78 -1.89 5.15
N ILE A 77 -4.93 -2.38 4.68
CA ILE A 77 -5.85 -1.63 3.81
C ILE A 77 -7.10 -1.29 4.63
N ARG A 78 -6.93 -0.41 5.62
CA ARG A 78 -8.07 0.13 6.34
C ARG A 78 -8.41 1.48 5.73
N CYS A 79 -9.49 1.49 4.93
CA CYS A 79 -10.20 2.72 4.58
C CYS A 79 -10.78 3.37 5.84
#